data_AF-A0A355SGZ4-F1
#
_entry.id   AF-A0A355SGZ4-F1
#
_cell.length_a   1.000
_cell.length_b   1.000
_cell.length_c   1.000
_cell.angle_alpha   90.00
_cell.angle_beta   90.00
_cell.angle_gamma   90.00
#
_symmetry.space_group_name_H-M   'P 1'
#
loop_
_entity.id
_entity.type
_entity.pdbx_description
1 polymer ?
#
loop_
_entity_poly.entity_id
_entity_poly.type
_entity_poly.pdbx_seq_one_letter_code
_entity_poly.pdbx_strand_id
1 'polypeptide(L)'
;TATVYSTAPQNDVEGAKKKLRELIEKYNVDIISLGNGTASRESEQMISALISELGKKVCYCIVSEAGASVYSASELASKEYPDVNVSLRG
;
A
#
# COMPACT_ATOMS: atom_id res chain seq x y z
N THR A 1 9.37 0.68 6.35
CA THR A 1 8.22 1.36 5.71
C THR A 1 8.65 1.92 4.36
N ALA A 2 7.73 2.16 3.44
CA ALA A 2 8.02 2.74 2.12
C ALA A 2 6.84 3.58 1.64
N THR A 3 7.12 4.64 0.88
CA THR A 3 6.14 5.41 0.11
C THR A 3 6.55 5.32 -1.35
N VAL A 4 5.60 5.02 -2.23
CA VAL A 4 5.80 4.92 -3.68
C VAL A 4 4.82 5.82 -4.41
N TYR A 5 5.17 6.26 -5.63
CA TYR A 5 4.41 7.27 -6.37
C TYR A 5 4.00 6.73 -7.75
N SER A 6 3.13 5.71 -7.78
CA SER A 6 2.69 5.03 -9.01
C SER A 6 1.66 5.80 -9.83
N THR A 7 1.05 6.84 -9.28
CA THR A 7 0.00 7.63 -9.93
C THR A 7 0.48 9.05 -10.21
N ALA A 8 -0.36 9.86 -10.86
CA ALA A 8 -0.07 11.26 -11.09
C ALA A 8 0.25 11.99 -9.76
N PRO A 9 1.18 12.96 -9.75
CA PRO A 9 1.89 13.51 -10.91
C PRO A 9 3.15 12.74 -11.36
N GLN A 10 3.73 11.88 -10.53
CA GLN A 10 5.00 11.22 -10.82
C GLN A 10 4.86 10.07 -11.83
N ASN A 11 3.76 9.32 -11.76
CA ASN A 11 3.49 8.16 -12.62
C ASN A 11 4.64 7.12 -12.66
N ASP A 12 5.37 6.95 -11.54
CA ASP A 12 6.48 5.99 -11.44
C ASP A 12 5.96 4.59 -11.10
N VAL A 13 5.24 3.99 -12.06
CA VAL A 13 4.64 2.66 -11.93
C VAL A 13 5.71 1.58 -11.74
N GLU A 14 6.77 1.64 -12.54
CA GLU A 14 7.83 0.62 -12.53
C GLU A 14 8.67 0.68 -11.24
N GLY A 15 8.99 1.89 -10.75
CA GLY A 15 9.65 2.06 -9.46
C GLY A 15 8.80 1.54 -8.30
N ALA A 16 7.49 1.83 -8.32
CA ALA A 16 6.55 1.31 -7.34
C ALA A 16 6.45 -0.23 -7.38
N LYS A 17 6.29 -0.83 -8.56
CA LYS A 17 6.26 -2.29 -8.76
C LYS A 17 7.53 -2.95 -8.27
N LYS A 18 8.70 -2.40 -8.62
CA LYS A 18 9.99 -2.91 -8.16
C LYS A 18 10.06 -2.90 -6.64
N LYS A 19 9.66 -1.79 -6.01
CA LYS A 19 9.71 -1.68 -4.55
C LYS A 19 8.75 -2.64 -3.86
N LEU A 20 7.54 -2.77 -4.39
CA LEU A 20 6.56 -3.75 -3.90
C LEU A 20 7.08 -5.18 -4.05
N ARG A 21 7.66 -5.55 -5.21
CA ARG A 21 8.27 -6.86 -5.42
C ARG A 21 9.32 -7.18 -4.35
N GLU A 22 10.26 -6.25 -4.10
CA GLU A 22 11.29 -6.40 -3.06
C GLU A 22 10.66 -6.66 -1.68
N LEU A 23 9.60 -5.95 -1.32
CA LEU A 23 8.91 -6.12 -0.02
C LEU A 23 8.17 -7.45 0.06
N ILE A 24 7.45 -7.83 -1.00
CA ILE A 24 6.68 -9.08 -1.05
C ILE A 24 7.63 -10.27 -0.98
N GLU A 25 8.79 -10.22 -1.63
CA GLU A 25 9.82 -11.27 -1.53
C GLU A 25 10.50 -11.28 -0.17
N LYS A 26 10.91 -10.12 0.35
CA LYS A 26 11.60 -10.02 1.64
C LYS A 26 10.77 -10.55 2.82
N TYR A 27 9.46 -10.27 2.81
CA TYR A 27 8.57 -10.63 3.92
C TYR A 27 7.64 -11.81 3.60
N ASN A 28 7.80 -12.43 2.43
CA ASN A 28 6.95 -13.53 1.95
C ASN A 28 5.45 -13.20 2.08
N VAL A 29 5.04 -12.06 1.53
CA VAL A 29 3.66 -11.54 1.64
C VAL A 29 2.71 -12.39 0.80
N ASP A 30 1.59 -12.81 1.41
CA ASP A 30 0.51 -13.57 0.73
C ASP A 30 -0.66 -12.67 0.29
N ILE A 31 -0.94 -11.58 1.03
CA ILE A 31 -2.11 -10.72 0.82
C ILE A 31 -1.71 -9.25 0.82
N ILE A 32 -2.25 -8.49 -0.14
CA ILE A 32 -2.16 -7.03 -0.21
C ILE A 32 -3.52 -6.43 0.15
N SER A 33 -3.55 -5.58 1.17
CA SER A 33 -4.73 -4.78 1.52
C SER A 33 -4.69 -3.45 0.76
N LEU A 34 -5.71 -3.17 -0.05
CA LEU A 34 -5.82 -1.93 -0.83
C LEU A 34 -7.01 -1.10 -0.34
N GLY A 35 -6.74 0.10 0.17
CA GLY A 35 -7.79 1.06 0.55
C GLY A 35 -8.63 1.47 -0.66
N ASN A 36 -9.95 1.60 -0.46
CA ASN A 36 -10.92 1.96 -1.49
C ASN A 36 -11.05 3.48 -1.71
N GLY A 37 -10.05 4.26 -1.34
CA GLY A 37 -10.02 5.71 -1.45
C GLY A 37 -9.63 6.26 -2.81
N THR A 38 -9.06 7.46 -2.76
CA THR A 38 -8.56 8.19 -3.93
C THR A 38 -7.47 7.39 -4.64
N ALA A 39 -7.55 7.32 -5.97
CA ALA A 39 -6.61 6.60 -6.83
C ALA A 39 -6.54 5.07 -6.57
N SER A 40 -7.55 4.50 -5.91
CA SER A 40 -7.63 3.06 -5.63
C SER A 40 -7.72 2.21 -6.89
N ARG A 41 -8.43 2.67 -7.93
CA ARG A 41 -8.56 1.96 -9.22
C ARG A 41 -7.23 1.88 -9.96
N GLU A 42 -6.51 2.98 -10.04
CA GLU A 42 -5.18 3.05 -10.68
C GLU A 42 -4.17 2.18 -9.90
N SER A 43 -4.27 2.19 -8.57
CA SER A 43 -3.47 1.35 -7.69
C SER A 43 -3.78 -0.14 -7.87
N GLU A 44 -5.07 -0.50 -7.98
CA GLU A 44 -5.54 -1.85 -8.25
C GLU A 44 -4.98 -2.40 -9.57
N GLN A 45 -5.03 -1.59 -10.65
CA GLN A 45 -4.49 -1.98 -11.96
C GLN A 45 -2.99 -2.30 -11.87
N MET A 46 -2.22 -1.46 -11.18
CA MET A 46 -0.79 -1.68 -10.97
C MET A 46 -0.50 -2.93 -10.13
N ILE A 47 -1.24 -3.14 -9.03
CA ILE A 47 -1.10 -4.30 -8.15
C ILE A 47 -1.46 -5.60 -8.89
N SER A 48 -2.56 -5.60 -9.64
CA SER A 48 -3.01 -6.76 -10.43
C SER A 48 -1.97 -7.14 -11.50
N ALA A 49 -1.40 -6.14 -12.19
CA ALA A 49 -0.31 -6.36 -13.13
C ALA A 49 0.94 -6.95 -12.43
N LEU A 50 1.34 -6.39 -11.29
CA LEU A 50 2.46 -6.90 -10.50
C LEU A 50 2.24 -8.36 -10.08
N ILE A 51 1.07 -8.70 -9.54
CA ILE A 51 0.74 -10.07 -9.10
C ILE A 51 0.89 -11.07 -10.25
N SER A 52 0.43 -10.68 -11.45
CA SER A 52 0.55 -11.51 -12.66
C SER A 52 2.00 -11.77 -13.06
N GLU A 53 2.94 -10.88 -12.71
CA GLU A 53 4.38 -11.00 -13.00
C GLU A 53 5.16 -11.79 -11.93
N LEU A 54 4.64 -11.91 -10.71
CA LEU A 54 5.41 -12.43 -9.56
C LEU A 54 5.62 -13.94 -9.57
N GLY A 55 4.86 -14.71 -10.34
CA GLY A 55 4.97 -16.18 -10.39
C GLY A 55 4.66 -16.91 -9.07
N LYS A 56 4.11 -16.20 -8.07
CA LYS A 56 3.68 -16.72 -6.75
C LYS A 56 2.24 -16.34 -6.48
N LYS A 57 1.59 -17.10 -5.59
CA LYS A 57 0.19 -16.85 -5.19
C LYS A 57 0.14 -15.69 -4.19
N VAL A 58 0.03 -14.47 -4.71
CA VAL A 58 -0.30 -13.28 -3.92
C VAL A 58 -1.69 -12.83 -4.34
N CYS A 59 -2.53 -12.49 -3.37
CA CYS A 59 -3.87 -11.96 -3.62
C CYS A 59 -3.97 -10.52 -3.12
N TYR A 60 -4.93 -9.76 -3.64
CA TYR A 60 -5.29 -8.47 -3.06
C TYR A 60 -6.74 -8.46 -2.62
N CYS A 61 -7.05 -7.62 -1.63
CA CYS A 61 -8.41 -7.35 -1.17
C CYS A 61 -8.62 -5.84 -1.09
N ILE A 62 -9.76 -5.38 -1.61
CA ILE A 62 -10.19 -4.00 -1.46
C ILE A 62 -10.86 -3.85 -0.10
N VAL A 63 -10.37 -2.92 0.72
CA VAL A 63 -10.87 -2.66 2.07
C VAL A 63 -11.38 -1.23 2.19
N SER A 64 -12.31 -1.02 3.12
CA SER A 64 -12.78 0.32 3.46
C SER A 64 -11.68 1.07 4.22
N GLU A 65 -11.29 2.24 3.73
CA GLU A 65 -10.39 3.14 4.45
C GLU A 65 -11.13 4.11 5.39
N ALA A 66 -12.45 3.94 5.54
CA ALA A 66 -13.26 4.77 6.42
C ALA A 66 -12.76 4.66 7.87
N GLY A 67 -12.30 5.78 8.42
CA GLY A 67 -11.74 5.85 9.77
C GLY A 67 -10.23 5.63 9.86
N ALA A 68 -9.55 5.23 8.78
CA ALA A 68 -8.08 5.10 8.75
C ALA A 68 -7.39 6.44 9.05
N SER A 69 -7.88 7.52 8.43
CA SER A 69 -7.38 8.89 8.67
C SER A 69 -7.70 9.43 10.07
N VAL A 70 -8.82 9.01 10.65
CA VAL A 70 -9.20 9.38 12.02
C VAL A 70 -8.32 8.66 13.04
N TYR A 71 -8.09 7.36 12.83
CA TYR A 71 -7.17 6.57 13.64
C TYR A 71 -5.75 7.13 13.56
N SER A 72 -5.23 7.37 12.35
CA SER A 72 -3.83 7.79 12.17
C SER A 72 -3.50 9.11 12.88
N ALA A 73 -4.46 10.04 12.93
CA ALA A 73 -4.37 11.33 13.62
C ALA A 73 -4.70 11.26 15.12
N SER A 74 -5.10 10.10 15.65
CA SER A 74 -5.49 9.96 17.05
C SER A 74 -4.30 9.95 18.01
N GLU A 75 -4.54 10.31 19.27
CA GLU A 75 -3.56 10.11 20.34
C GLU A 75 -3.20 8.64 20.53
N LEU A 76 -4.15 7.73 20.31
CA LEU A 76 -3.94 6.30 20.44
C LEU A 76 -2.89 5.82 19.43
N ALA A 77 -3.06 6.12 18.14
CA ALA A 77 -2.09 5.76 17.12
C ALA A 77 -0.72 6.41 17.33
N SER A 78 -0.70 7.63 17.91
CA SER A 78 0.56 8.30 18.28
C SER A 78 1.29 7.62 19.44
N LYS A 79 0.56 6.97 20.35
CA LYS A 79 1.14 6.15 21.43
C LYS A 79 1.58 4.78 20.93
N GLU A 80 0.82 4.15 20.03
CA GLU A 80 1.15 2.85 19.46
C GLU A 80 2.33 2.92 18.48
N TYR A 81 2.43 4.01 17.70
CA TYR A 81 3.48 4.19 16.69
C TYR A 81 4.11 5.61 16.74
N PRO A 82 4.86 5.95 17.81
CA PRO A 82 5.41 7.30 18.00
C PRO A 82 6.30 7.76 16.84
N ASP A 83 7.10 6.85 16.30
CA ASP A 83 8.14 7.14 15.30
C ASP A 83 7.64 7.03 13.84
N VAL A 84 6.36 6.68 13.63
CA VAL A 84 5.78 6.54 12.28
C VAL A 84 5.05 7.83 11.91
N ASN A 85 5.26 8.34 10.69
CA ASN A 85 4.54 9.51 10.21
C ASN A 85 3.02 9.24 10.11
N VAL A 86 2.19 10.25 10.41
CA VAL A 86 0.72 10.17 10.36
C VAL A 86 0.18 9.61 9.03
N SER A 87 0.81 9.91 7.89
CA SER A 87 0.37 9.42 6.57
C SER A 87 0.61 7.93 6.34
N LEU A 88 1.44 7.29 7.18
CA LEU A 88 1.80 5.88 7.10
C LEU A 88 1.13 5.01 8.17
N ARG A 89 0.34 5.61 9.07
CA ARG A 89 -0.35 4.91 10.17
C ARG A 89 -1.77 4.45 9.79
N GLY A 90 -2.35 5.02 8.73
CA GLY A 90 -3.68 4.68 8.24
C GLY A 90 -3.74 3.30 7.63
#